data_AF-A0A8T6V4A6-F1
#
_entry.id   AF-A0A8T6V4A6-F1
#
_cell.length_a   1.000
_cell.length_b   1.000
_cell.length_c   1.000
_cell.angle_alpha   90.00
_cell.angle_beta   90.00
_cell.angle_gamma   90.00
#
_symmetry.space_group_name_H-M   'P 1'
#
loop_
_entity.id
_entity.type
_entity.pdbx_description
1 polymer ?
#
loop_
_entity_poly.entity_id
_entity_poly.type
_entity_poly.pdbx_seq_one_letter_code
_entity_poly.pdbx_strand_id
1 'polypeptide(L)'
;EVHTPRIIASATEGGAALFSVDYFDREAFLAQSPQLYKEQLVMSFEKVFEIGPFFRAEESHTRHHLSEFVSIDVEQAFADAEDVMKLLENIVQQV
;
A
#
# COMPACT_ATOMS: atom_id res chain seq x y z
N GLU A 1 -11.88 -4.95 5.96
CA GLU A 1 -11.12 -3.70 6.15
C GLU A 1 -10.03 -3.94 7.18
N VAL A 2 -8.82 -3.46 6.91
CA VAL A 2 -7.67 -3.50 7.83
C VAL A 2 -6.97 -2.14 7.84
N HIS A 3 -6.19 -1.86 8.88
CA HIS A 3 -5.37 -0.66 8.98
C HIS A 3 -3.94 -1.07 9.30
N THR A 4 -3.01 -0.74 8.39
CA THR A 4 -1.62 -1.15 8.51
C THR A 4 -0.73 0.04 8.90
N PRO A 5 0.43 -0.20 9.53
CA PRO A 5 1.34 0.87 9.93
C PRO A 5 1.78 1.75 8.76
N ARG A 6 1.94 3.05 9.01
CA ARG A 6 2.48 4.03 8.04
C ARG A 6 3.94 4.37 8.25
N ILE A 7 4.49 4.01 9.42
CA ILE A 7 5.90 4.15 9.74
C ILE A 7 6.52 2.76 9.73
N ILE A 8 7.51 2.55 8.87
CA ILE A 8 8.19 1.27 8.67
C ILE A 8 9.70 1.42 8.88
N ALA A 9 10.35 0.34 9.32
CA ALA A 9 11.79 0.36 9.63
C ALA A 9 12.67 0.25 8.38
N SER A 10 12.16 -0.30 7.29
CA SER A 10 12.89 -0.50 6.03
C SER A 10 11.93 -0.44 4.85
N ALA A 11 12.46 -0.13 3.67
CA ALA A 11 11.69 -0.15 2.43
C ALA A 11 11.09 -1.54 2.15
N THR A 12 9.85 -1.56 1.67
CA THR A 12 9.17 -2.77 1.19
C THR A 12 9.61 -3.15 -0.23
N GLU A 13 9.93 -2.16 -1.06
CA GLU A 13 10.34 -2.30 -2.46
C GLU A 13 11.75 -1.72 -2.65
N GLY A 14 12.70 -2.52 -3.12
CA GLY A 14 14.07 -2.08 -3.34
C GLY A 14 14.18 -1.00 -4.41
N GLY A 15 14.87 0.10 -4.11
CA GLY A 15 15.12 1.19 -5.06
C GLY A 15 14.12 2.34 -5.03
N ALA A 16 13.09 2.27 -4.17
CA ALA A 16 12.07 3.30 -4.07
C ALA A 16 12.51 4.46 -3.15
N ALA A 17 12.23 5.70 -3.55
CA ALA A 17 12.49 6.88 -2.74
C ALA A 17 11.44 7.02 -1.62
N LEU A 18 11.88 6.95 -0.36
CA LEU A 18 11.04 7.06 0.83
C LEU A 18 11.30 8.37 1.58
N PHE A 19 10.25 8.92 2.19
CA PHE A 19 10.42 9.98 3.18
C PHE A 19 10.96 9.37 4.47
N SER A 20 12.09 9.89 4.97
CA SER A 20 12.62 9.54 6.27
C SER A 20 11.83 10.23 7.39
N VAL A 21 11.78 9.56 8.54
CA VAL A 21 11.12 10.01 9.76
C VAL A 21 12.10 9.77 10.92
N ASP A 22 12.44 10.83 11.64
CA ASP A 22 13.15 10.71 12.92
C ASP A 22 12.18 10.17 13.98
N TYR A 23 12.27 8.88 14.27
CA TYR A 23 11.35 8.15 15.13
C TYR A 23 12.05 7.68 16.40
N PHE A 24 12.06 8.54 17.44
CA PHE A 24 12.69 8.29 18.74
C PHE A 24 14.18 7.90 18.63
N ASP A 25 14.97 8.79 18.04
CA ASP A 25 16.42 8.60 17.78
C ASP A 25 16.73 7.39 16.87
N ARG A 26 15.76 6.96 16.07
CA ARG A 26 15.91 5.94 15.04
C ARG A 26 15.41 6.47 13.71
N GLU A 27 16.09 6.11 12.64
CA GLU A 27 15.59 6.36 11.29
C GLU A 27 14.47 5.36 10.98
N ALA A 28 13.33 5.89 10.54
CA ALA A 28 12.22 5.14 9.99
C ALA A 28 11.75 5.81 8.70
N PHE A 29 10.75 5.23 8.04
CA PHE A 29 10.28 5.70 6.75
C PHE A 29 8.76 5.71 6.68
N LEU A 30 8.21 6.63 5.89
CA LEU A 30 6.80 6.58 5.52
C LEU A 30 6.55 5.50 4.46
N ALA A 31 5.53 4.68 4.67
CA ALA A 31 5.18 3.59 3.75
C ALA A 31 4.63 4.10 2.42
N GLN A 32 5.03 3.44 1.32
CA GLN A 32 4.53 3.69 -0.04
C GLN A 32 3.27 2.91 -0.39
N SER A 33 3.05 1.78 0.26
CA SER A 33 1.92 0.88 0.09
C SER A 33 1.80 -0.04 1.32
N PRO A 34 0.65 -0.72 1.51
CA PRO A 34 0.48 -1.69 2.59
C PRO A 34 0.96 -3.09 2.20
N GLN A 35 1.70 -3.25 1.09
CA GLN A 35 1.91 -4.53 0.39
C GLN A 35 2.29 -5.70 1.31
N LEU A 36 3.37 -5.55 2.07
CA LEU A 36 3.85 -6.63 2.95
C LEU A 36 2.85 -6.97 4.06
N TYR A 37 2.18 -5.95 4.61
CA TYR A 37 1.22 -6.16 5.70
C TYR A 37 -0.08 -6.79 5.20
N LYS A 38 -0.60 -6.41 4.02
CA LYS A 38 -1.80 -7.04 3.46
C LYS A 38 -1.56 -8.51 3.11
N GLU A 39 -0.39 -8.87 2.57
CA GLU A 39 0.00 -10.26 2.33
C GLU A 39 0.04 -11.08 3.64
N GLN A 40 0.62 -10.52 4.71
CA GLN A 40 0.65 -11.18 6.01
C GLN A 40 -0.75 -11.38 6.61
N LEU A 41 -1.61 -10.36 6.52
CA LEU A 41 -2.95 -10.38 7.10
C LEU A 41 -3.87 -11.35 6.34
N VAL A 42 -3.69 -11.50 5.03
CA VAL A 42 -4.45 -12.46 4.21
C VAL A 42 -4.27 -13.90 4.68
N MET A 43 -3.14 -14.25 5.30
CA MET A 43 -2.93 -15.58 5.89
C MET A 43 -3.91 -15.90 7.03
N SER A 44 -4.49 -14.87 7.67
CA SER A 44 -5.46 -15.04 8.77
C SER A 44 -6.88 -14.69 8.36
N PHE A 45 -7.06 -13.72 7.47
CA PHE A 45 -8.38 -13.17 7.13
C PHE A 45 -8.88 -13.60 5.76
N GLU A 46 -8.04 -14.23 4.94
CA GLU A 46 -8.28 -14.66 3.54
C GLU A 46 -8.59 -13.53 2.55
N LYS A 47 -9.32 -12.49 2.94
CA LYS A 47 -9.65 -11.32 2.11
C LYS A 47 -9.53 -10.06 2.94
N VAL A 48 -8.68 -9.14 2.50
CA VAL A 48 -8.49 -7.86 3.17
C VAL A 48 -8.53 -6.73 2.15
N PHE A 49 -8.96 -5.56 2.60
CA PHE A 49 -8.83 -4.32 1.86
C PHE A 49 -8.46 -3.20 2.83
N GLU A 50 -7.79 -2.19 2.32
CA GLU A 50 -7.40 -0.99 3.05
C GLU A 50 -7.56 0.24 2.16
N ILE A 51 -8.12 1.31 2.73
CA ILE A 51 -8.17 2.63 2.10
C ILE A 51 -7.46 3.58 3.05
N GLY A 52 -6.38 4.22 2.60
CA GLY A 52 -5.65 5.14 3.46
C GLY A 52 -4.48 5.86 2.80
N PRO A 53 -3.81 6.76 3.52
CA PRO A 53 -2.76 7.61 2.98
C PRO A 53 -1.45 6.84 2.81
N PHE A 54 -0.74 7.05 1.70
CA PHE A 54 0.60 6.54 1.45
C PHE A 54 1.46 7.60 0.77
N PHE A 55 2.77 7.39 0.77
CA PHE A 55 3.73 8.45 0.51
C PHE A 55 4.81 8.03 -0.48
N ARG A 56 5.15 8.91 -1.43
CA ARG A 56 6.24 8.71 -2.39
C ARG A 56 7.17 9.92 -2.39
N ALA A 57 8.47 9.70 -2.21
CA ALA A 57 9.48 10.76 -2.22
C ALA A 57 10.16 10.96 -3.58
N GLU A 58 9.52 10.52 -4.67
CA GLU A 58 10.03 10.74 -6.03
C GLU A 58 9.95 12.23 -6.41
N GLU A 59 11.04 12.77 -6.95
CA GLU A 59 11.08 14.13 -7.52
C GLU A 59 10.47 14.16 -8.94
N SER A 60 9.23 13.69 -9.07
CA SER A 60 8.48 13.64 -10.34
C SER A 60 7.39 14.70 -10.37
N HIS A 61 7.51 15.68 -11.27
CA HIS A 61 6.54 16.77 -11.42
C HIS A 61 5.66 16.55 -12.66
N THR A 62 4.58 15.79 -12.50
CA THR A 62 3.53 15.66 -13.53
C THR A 62 2.15 15.88 -12.91
N ARG A 63 1.11 15.94 -13.76
CA ARG A 63 -0.28 16.17 -13.33
C ARG A 63 -0.86 15.07 -12.43
N HIS A 64 -0.21 13.91 -12.34
CA HIS A 64 -0.73 12.73 -11.64
C HIS A 64 0.20 12.20 -10.54
N HIS A 65 1.36 12.83 -10.29
CA HIS A 65 2.27 12.41 -9.23
C HIS A 65 2.11 13.32 -8.00
N LEU A 66 1.57 12.74 -6.93
CA LEU A 66 1.47 13.37 -5.61
C LEU A 66 2.40 12.64 -4.64
N SER A 67 3.02 13.39 -3.72
CA SER A 67 3.87 12.82 -2.68
C SER A 67 3.08 12.19 -1.53
N GLU A 68 1.82 12.60 -1.34
CA GLU A 68 0.86 11.97 -0.44
C GLU A 68 -0.42 11.71 -1.24
N PHE A 69 -0.93 10.49 -1.16
CA PHE A 69 -2.12 10.07 -1.88
C PHE A 69 -2.90 9.02 -1.10
N VAL A 70 -4.18 8.87 -1.39
CA VAL A 70 -4.99 7.78 -0.86
C VAL A 70 -4.83 6.58 -1.79
N SER A 71 -4.37 5.45 -1.24
CA SER A 71 -4.39 4.16 -1.94
C SER A 71 -5.63 3.38 -1.55
N ILE A 72 -6.15 2.62 -2.50
CA ILE A 72 -7.19 1.61 -2.31
C ILE A 72 -6.52 0.27 -2.64
N ASP A 73 -6.22 -0.50 -1.60
CA ASP A 73 -5.51 -1.76 -1.70
C ASP A 73 -6.45 -2.93 -1.35
N VAL A 74 -6.33 -4.01 -2.12
CA VAL A 74 -7.06 -5.26 -1.90
C VAL A 74 -6.06 -6.41 -2.00
N GLU A 75 -6.24 -7.43 -1.16
CA GLU A 75 -5.48 -8.68 -1.22
C GLU A 75 -6.42 -9.86 -0.91
N GLN A 76 -6.25 -10.97 -1.64
CA GLN A 76 -7.12 -12.15 -1.54
C GLN A 76 -6.31 -13.44 -1.61
N ALA A 77 -6.43 -14.28 -0.59
CA ALA A 77 -5.88 -15.64 -0.55
C ALA A 77 -6.53 -16.51 -1.62
N PHE A 78 -5.77 -17.50 -2.10
CA PHE A 78 -6.23 -18.50 -3.06
C PHE A 78 -6.81 -17.91 -4.35
N ALA A 79 -6.37 -16.71 -4.72
CA ALA A 79 -6.71 -16.04 -5.96
C ALA A 79 -5.47 -15.89 -6.83
N ASP A 80 -5.68 -15.91 -8.13
CA ASP A 80 -4.66 -15.52 -9.11
C ASP A 80 -4.94 -14.13 -9.70
N ALA A 81 -4.16 -13.76 -10.71
CA ALA A 81 -4.30 -12.48 -11.40
C ALA A 81 -5.67 -12.30 -12.06
N GLU A 82 -6.27 -13.38 -12.60
CA GLU A 82 -7.57 -13.31 -13.28
C GLU A 82 -8.70 -13.05 -12.28
N ASP A 83 -8.64 -13.69 -11.11
CA ASP A 83 -9.59 -13.48 -10.03
C ASP A 83 -9.59 -12.03 -9.54
N VAL A 84 -8.41 -11.46 -9.29
CA VAL A 84 -8.29 -10.07 -8.81
C VAL A 84 -8.65 -9.04 -9.89
N MET A 85 -8.41 -9.32 -11.18
CA MET A 85 -8.86 -8.46 -12.28
C MET A 85 -10.40 -8.44 -12.38
N LYS A 86 -11.06 -9.60 -12.28
CA LYS A 86 -12.54 -9.66 -12.24
C LYS A 86 -13.10 -8.91 -11.04
N LEU A 87 -12.46 -9.02 -9.88
CA LEU A 87 -12.84 -8.25 -8.70
C LEU A 87 -12.74 -6.73 -8.96
N LEU A 88 -11.63 -6.28 -9.55
CA LEU A 88 -11.43 -4.88 -9.91
C LEU A 88 -12.51 -4.38 -10.88
N GLU A 89 -12.80 -5.13 -11.95
CA GLU A 89 -13.86 -4.78 -12.92
C GLU A 89 -15.22 -4.61 -12.23
N ASN A 90 -15.59 -5.54 -11.34
CA ASN A 90 -16.85 -5.49 -10.61
C ASN A 90 -16.93 -4.27 -9.68
N ILE A 91 -15.83 -3.93 -8.99
CA ILE A 91 -15.78 -2.75 -8.11
C ILE A 91 -15.99 -1.49 -8.95
N VAL A 92 -15.27 -1.33 -10.06
CA VAL A 92 -15.36 -0.14 -10.91
C VAL A 92 -16.75 0.01 -11.55
N GLN A 93 -17.44 -1.09 -11.88
CA GLN A 93 -18.80 -1.04 -12.44
C GLN A 93 -19.89 -0.63 -11.43
N GLN A 94 -19.64 -0.81 -10.13
CA GLN A 94 -20.62 -0.56 -9.07
C GLN A 94 -20.44 0.78 -8.34
N VAL A 95 -19.36 1.50 -8.65
CA VAL A 95 -19.05 2.85 -8.14
C VAL A 95 -19.57 3.90 -9.12
#